data_AF-A0A4P9XC96-F1
#
_entry.id   AF-A0A4P9XC96-F1
#
_cell.length_a   1.000
_cell.length_b   1.000
_cell.length_c   1.000
_cell.angle_alpha   90.00
_cell.angle_beta   90.00
_cell.angle_gamma   90.00
#
_symmetry.space_group_name_H-M   'P 1'
#
loop_
_entity.id
_entity.type
_entity.pdbx_description
1 polymer ?
#
loop_
_entity_poly.entity_id
_entity_poly.type
_entity_poly.pdbx_seq_one_letter_code
_entity_poly.pdbx_strand_id
1 'polypeptide(L)' 'RPANSFMLYRQILQPIILALNPGRDSKDASKIIAELWRSEDAVSKLFYKQLSEVNRRQHRIKYPSYKFLPR' A
#
# COMPACT_ATOMS: atom_id res chain seq x y z
N ARG A 1 -3.73 -11.29 3.50
CA ARG A 1 -2.70 -11.16 2.44
C ARG A 1 -1.73 -10.10 2.93
N PRO A 2 -0.41 -10.30 2.81
CA PRO A 2 0.54 -9.24 3.09
C PRO A 2 0.29 -8.06 2.16
N ALA A 3 0.39 -6.84 2.70
CA ALA A 3 0.25 -5.62 1.91
C ALA A 3 1.40 -5.53 0.90
N ASN A 4 1.08 -5.26 -0.37
CA ASN A 4 2.09 -4.97 -1.38
C ASN A 4 2.66 -3.55 -1.19
N SER A 5 3.72 -3.23 -1.91
CA SER A 5 4.39 -1.92 -1.84
C SER A 5 3.43 -0.74 -2.04
N PHE A 6 2.52 -0.84 -3.01
CA PHE A 6 1.52 0.19 -3.28
C PHE A 6 0.47 0.32 -2.15
N MET A 7 0.01 -0.78 -1.57
CA MET A 7 -0.97 -0.77 -0.49
C MET A 7 -0.38 -0.13 0.78
N LEU A 8 0.90 -0.38 1.07
CA LEU A 8 1.62 0.28 2.16
C LEU A 8 1.73 1.80 1.94
N TYR A 9 2.11 2.21 0.73
CA TYR A 9 2.17 3.62 0.34
C TYR A 9 0.81 4.31 0.46
N ARG A 10 -0.23 3.67 -0.07
CA ARG A 10 -1.61 4.14 -0.01
C ARG A 10 -2.12 4.28 1.42
N GLN A 11 -1.82 3.34 2.31
CA GLN A 11 -2.32 3.36 3.69
C GLN A 11 -1.89 4.62 4.45
N ILE A 12 -0.72 5.16 4.11
CA ILE A 12 -0.17 6.38 4.72
C ILE A 12 -0.78 7.63 4.07
N LEU A 13 -0.85 7.67 2.73
CA LEU A 13 -1.32 8.86 2.01
C LEU A 13 -2.83 9.04 1.98
N GLN A 14 -3.59 7.96 2.03
CA GLN A 14 -5.06 8.02 1.98
C GLN A 14 -5.67 8.90 3.08
N PRO A 15 -5.33 8.75 4.38
CA PRO A 15 -5.86 9.65 5.40
C PRO A 15 -5.39 11.10 5.20
N ILE A 16 -4.17 11.32 4.71
CA ILE A 16 -3.66 12.67 4.42
C ILE A 16 -4.49 13.33 3.31
N ILE A 17 -4.75 12.62 2.21
CA ILE A 17 -5.52 13.16 1.08
C ILE A 17 -6.99 13.37 1.46
N LEU A 18 -7.57 12.48 2.27
CA LEU A 18 -8.93 12.65 2.79
C LEU A 18 -9.03 13.82 3.76
N ALA A 19 -8.00 14.05 4.59
CA ALA A 19 -7.94 15.21 5.47
C ALA A 19 -7.77 16.53 4.69
N LEU A 20 -6.99 16.52 3.61
CA LEU A 20 -6.83 17.66 2.70
C LEU A 20 -8.08 17.92 1.84
N ASN A 21 -8.89 16.90 1.58
CA ASN A 21 -10.11 16.98 0.78
C ASN A 21 -11.31 16.43 1.56
N PRO A 22 -11.77 17.15 2.61
CA PRO A 22 -12.95 16.75 3.35
C PRO A 22 -14.17 16.67 2.42
N GLY A 23 -14.86 15.53 2.43
CA GLY A 23 -16.03 15.26 1.58
C GLY A 23 -15.74 14.56 0.25
N ARG A 24 -14.48 14.30 -0.11
CA ARG A 24 -14.17 13.44 -1.26
C ARG A 24 -14.25 11.95 -0.90
N ASP A 25 -14.68 11.18 -1.89
CA ASP A 25 -14.73 9.72 -1.78
C ASP A 25 -13.34 9.09 -1.74
N SER A 26 -13.26 7.96 -1.03
CA SER A 26 -12.07 7.10 -1.02
C SER A 26 -11.62 6.66 -2.43
N LYS A 27 -12.52 6.64 -3.41
CA LYS A 27 -12.21 6.37 -4.82
C LYS A 27 -11.35 7.47 -5.45
N ASP A 28 -11.59 8.73 -5.14
CA ASP A 28 -10.80 9.84 -5.69
C ASP A 28 -9.40 9.86 -5.09
N ALA A 29 -9.30 9.67 -3.77
CA ALA A 29 -8.01 9.52 -3.11
C ALA A 29 -7.20 8.36 -3.71
N SER A 30 -7.87 7.27 -4.12
CA SER A 30 -7.22 6.13 -4.80
C SER A 30 -6.56 6.53 -6.12
N LYS A 31 -7.23 7.36 -6.93
CA LYS A 31 -6.73 7.80 -8.23
C LYS A 31 -5.51 8.69 -8.06
N ILE A 32 -5.60 9.66 -7.16
CA ILE A 32 -4.50 10.58 -6.84
C ILE A 32 -3.27 9.80 -6.36
N ILE A 33 -3.45 8.84 -5.45
CA ILE A 33 -2.35 8.01 -4.93
C ILE A 33 -1.74 7.14 -6.03
N ALA A 34 -2.55 6.62 -6.96
CA ALA A 34 -2.05 5.83 -8.08
C ALA A 34 -1.20 6.67 -9.05
N GLU A 35 -1.58 7.93 -9.27
CA GLU A 35 -0.80 8.89 -10.05
C GLU A 35 0.49 9.29 -9.33
N LEU A 36 0.42 9.62 -8.04
CA LEU A 36 1.58 9.90 -7.21
C LEU A 36 2.56 8.73 -7.25
N TRP A 37 2.08 7.50 -7.04
CA TRP A 37 2.91 6.30 -7.10
C TRP A 37 3.56 6.09 -8.47
N ARG A 38 2.91 6.47 -9.57
CA ARG A 38 3.53 6.40 -10.90
C ARG A 38 4.67 7.40 -11.04
N SER A 39 4.47 8.63 -10.57
CA SER A 39 5.45 9.72 -10.62
C SER A 39 6.55 9.63 -9.56
N GLU A 40 6.36 8.83 -8.52
CA GLU A 40 7.27 8.67 -7.40
C GLU A 40 8.64 8.10 -7.82
N ASP A 41 9.69 8.50 -7.10
CA ASP A 41 11.06 8.13 -7.39
C ASP A 41 11.31 6.61 -7.27
N ALA A 42 12.30 6.13 -8.03
CA ALA A 42 12.73 4.74 -7.98
C ALA A 42 13.22 4.34 -6.57
N VAL A 43 13.83 5.28 -5.83
CA VAL A 43 14.32 5.07 -4.46
C VAL A 43 13.15 4.84 -3.49
N SER A 44 12.15 5.72 -3.52
CA SER A 44 10.91 5.56 -2.74
C SER A 44 10.21 4.24 -3.07
N LYS A 45 10.06 3.92 -4.36
CA LYS A 45 9.47 2.63 -4.79
C LYS A 45 10.26 1.43 -4.27
N LEU A 46 11.59 1.50 -4.27
CA LEU A 46 12.46 0.46 -3.75
C LEU A 46 12.31 0.29 -2.24
N PHE A 47 12.22 1.38 -1.49
CA PHE A 47 11.96 1.37 -0.05
C PHE A 47 10.65 0.62 0.28
N TYR A 48 9.54 0.98 -0.38
CA TYR A 48 8.26 0.29 -0.17
C TYR A 48 8.28 -1.16 -0.66
N LYS A 49 9.06 -1.47 -1.71
CA LYS A 49 9.27 -2.85 -2.17
C LYS A 49 9.96 -3.68 -1.08
N GLN A 50 11.05 -3.19 -0.50
CA GLN A 50 11.73 -3.86 0.61
C GLN A 50 10.82 -4.03 1.82
N LEU A 51 10.06 -2.98 2.18
CA LEU A 51 9.11 -3.03 3.28
C LEU A 51 8.00 -4.08 3.04
N SER A 52 7.53 -4.22 1.80
CA SER A 52 6.55 -5.24 1.44
C SER A 52 7.12 -6.66 1.53
N GLU A 53 8.40 -6.86 1.17
CA GLU A 53 9.08 -8.14 1.32
C GLU A 53 9.29 -8.52 2.79
N VAL A 54 9.65 -7.55 3.65
CA VAL A 54 9.75 -7.75 5.10
C VAL A 54 8.39 -8.15 5.67
N ASN A 55 7.33 -7.41 5.34
CA ASN A 55 5.97 -7.75 5.77
C ASN A 55 5.51 -9.12 5.25
N ARG A 56 5.83 -9.46 4.00
CA ARG A 56 5.53 -10.78 3.41
C ARG A 56 6.27 -11.89 4.17
N ARG A 57 7.54 -11.69 4.51
CA ARG A 57 8.34 -12.64 5.28
C ARG A 57 7.78 -12.80 6.69
N GLN A 58 7.50 -11.69 7.39
CA GLN A 58 6.88 -11.73 8.72
C GLN A 58 5.52 -12.43 8.70
N HIS A 59 4.67 -12.13 7.71
CA HIS A 59 3.38 -12.79 7.55
C HIS A 59 3.55 -14.29 7.30
N ARG A 60 4.55 -14.72 6.52
CA ARG A 60 4.84 -16.16 6.30
C ARG A 60 5.32 -16.86 7.57
N ILE A 61 6.13 -16.18 8.39
CA ILE A 61 6.60 -16.71 9.68
C ILE A 61 5.43 -16.81 10.67
N LYS A 62 4.62 -15.75 10.77
CA LYS A 62 3.49 -15.67 11.70
C LYS A 62 2.34 -16.58 11.32
N TYR A 63 2.14 -16.80 10.02
CA TYR A 63 1.08 -17.65 9.47
C TYR A 63 1.66 -18.67 8.49
N PRO A 64 2.35 -19.71 8.99
CA PRO A 64 3.01 -20.72 8.15
C PRO A 64 2.02 -21.55 7.32
N SER A 65 0.78 -21.70 7.80
CA SER A 65 -0.32 -22.39 7.13
C SER A 65 -1.24 -21.48 6.31
N TYR A 66 -0.85 -20.20 6.09
CA TYR A 66 -1.65 -19.27 5.30
C TYR A 66 -1.68 -19.62 3.82
N LYS A 67 -2.82 -20.12 3.32
CA LYS A 67 -3.13 -20.20 1.89
C LYS A 67 -4.10 -19.08 1.51
N PHE A 68 -3.74 -18.31 0.50
CA PHE A 68 -4.65 -17.32 -0.06
C PHE A 68 -5.72 -18.04 -0.89
N LEU A 69 -6.96 -18.05 -0.40
CA LEU A 69 -8.13 -18.56 -1.12
C LEU A 69 -8.95 -17.36 -1.62
N PRO A 70 -8.94 -17.04 -2.93
CA PRO A 70 -9.91 -16.12 -3.50
C PRO A 70 -11.30 -16.76 -3.40
N ARG A 71 -12.29 -16.03 -2.88
CA ARG A 71 -13.72 -16.34 -3.01
C ARG A 71 -14.30 -15.44 -4.10
#